data_AF-A0A2V7KE57-F1
#
_entry.id   AF-A0A2V7KE57-F1
#
_cell.length_a   1.000
_cell.length_b   1.000
_cell.length_c   1.000
_cell.angle_alpha   90.00
_cell.angle_beta   90.00
_cell.angle_gamma   90.00
#
_symmetry.space_group_name_H-M   'P 1'
#
loop_
_entity.id
_entity.type
_entity.pdbx_description
1 polymer ?
#
loop_
_entity_poly.entity_id
_entity_poly.type
_entity_poly.pdbx_seq_one_letter_code
_entity_poly.pdbx_strand_id
1 'polypeptide(L)'
;MVFGAFLKLAMKAVVMPLLGAPAVNPYYHYLAGNAAAAIPFVLYAVIIGAGFGEEIVFRGFLFERLGTLLGTSRRAKIAIVVLTAVLFANAHWNQGLPGVEQAAVMGLVFGGMYALTGELVIVMVTHAAFDLMAVALIYGNLESRVAHLFFR
;
A
#
# COMPACT_ATOMS: atom_id res chain seq x y z
N MET A 1 9.94 8.74 -2.72
CA MET A 1 9.38 9.03 -4.06
C MET A 1 9.64 7.87 -5.03
N VAL A 2 10.85 7.72 -5.60
CA VAL A 2 11.14 6.68 -6.62
C VAL A 2 10.85 5.26 -6.12
N PHE A 3 11.22 4.95 -4.88
CA PHE A 3 11.04 3.59 -4.34
C PHE A 3 9.58 3.16 -4.22
N GLY A 4 8.68 4.02 -3.71
CA GLY A 4 7.25 3.72 -3.63
C GLY A 4 6.60 3.50 -4.99
N ALA A 5 6.95 4.36 -5.97
CA ALA A 5 6.50 4.20 -7.34
C ALA A 5 6.99 2.87 -7.96
N PHE A 6 8.26 2.52 -7.73
CA PHE A 6 8.82 1.23 -8.15
C PHE A 6 8.07 0.05 -7.51
N LEU A 7 7.80 0.10 -6.20
CA LEU A 7 7.02 -0.93 -5.51
C LEU A 7 5.64 -1.09 -6.13
N LYS A 8 4.97 0.00 -6.51
CA LYS A 8 3.66 -0.09 -7.17
C LYS A 8 3.75 -0.75 -8.53
N LEU A 9 4.75 -0.39 -9.33
CA LEU A 9 4.99 -1.02 -10.63
C LEU A 9 5.28 -2.52 -10.48
N ALA A 10 6.13 -2.90 -9.52
CA ALA A 10 6.42 -4.30 -9.22
C ALA A 10 5.17 -5.07 -8.74
N MET A 11 4.36 -4.46 -7.87
CA MET A 11 3.08 -5.04 -7.47
C MET A 11 2.17 -5.26 -8.67
N LYS A 12 2.02 -4.27 -9.55
CA LYS A 12 1.13 -4.35 -10.71
C LYS A 12 1.62 -5.34 -11.77
N ALA A 13 2.91 -5.36 -12.06
CA ALA A 13 3.48 -6.15 -13.15
C ALA A 13 3.84 -7.59 -12.77
N VAL A 14 4.01 -7.88 -11.47
CA VAL A 14 4.49 -9.19 -11.00
C VAL A 14 3.59 -9.79 -9.94
N VAL A 15 3.45 -9.13 -8.79
CA VAL A 15 2.81 -9.76 -7.63
C VAL A 15 1.32 -9.99 -7.86
N MET A 16 0.59 -8.97 -8.30
CA MET A 16 -0.86 -9.07 -8.48
C MET A 16 -1.26 -10.07 -9.59
N PRO A 17 -0.58 -10.13 -10.75
CA PRO A 17 -0.80 -11.20 -11.72
C PRO A 17 -0.57 -12.61 -11.16
N LEU A 18 0.49 -12.81 -10.36
CA LEU A 18 0.76 -14.12 -9.73
C LEU A 18 -0.32 -14.54 -8.73
N LEU A 19 -1.02 -13.57 -8.13
CA LEU A 19 -2.14 -13.80 -7.24
C LEU A 19 -3.49 -13.93 -7.99
N GLY A 20 -3.48 -13.85 -9.32
CA GLY A 20 -4.69 -13.97 -10.15
C GLY A 20 -5.59 -12.73 -10.10
N ALA A 21 -5.05 -11.58 -9.70
CA ALA A 21 -5.82 -10.35 -9.62
C ALA A 21 -6.17 -9.81 -11.03
N PRO A 22 -7.32 -9.12 -11.18
CA PRO A 22 -7.70 -8.50 -12.43
C PRO A 22 -6.66 -7.50 -12.96
N ALA A 23 -6.44 -7.50 -14.27
CA ALA A 23 -5.49 -6.60 -14.93
C ALA A 23 -5.87 -5.11 -14.79
N VAL A 24 -7.14 -4.80 -14.55
CA VAL A 24 -7.68 -3.45 -14.31
C VAL A 24 -8.32 -3.42 -12.94
N ASN A 25 -8.15 -2.35 -12.16
CA ASN A 25 -8.77 -2.24 -10.84
C ASN A 25 -10.26 -1.87 -10.97
N PRO A 26 -11.21 -2.78 -10.67
CA PRO A 26 -12.62 -2.49 -10.88
C PRO A 26 -13.21 -1.48 -9.88
N TYR A 27 -12.60 -1.33 -8.70
CA TYR A 27 -13.09 -0.46 -7.64
C TYR A 27 -12.74 1.01 -7.89
N TYR A 28 -11.64 1.28 -8.59
CA TYR A 28 -11.14 2.64 -8.84
C TYR A 28 -11.11 3.02 -10.32
N HIS A 29 -11.60 2.16 -11.23
CA HIS A 29 -11.54 2.45 -12.68
C HIS A 29 -12.30 3.73 -13.10
N TYR A 30 -13.23 4.22 -12.28
CA TYR A 30 -13.92 5.50 -12.50
C TYR A 30 -12.97 6.73 -12.54
N LEU A 31 -11.70 6.56 -12.11
CA LEU A 31 -10.65 7.57 -12.21
C LEU A 31 -10.02 7.64 -13.60
N ALA A 32 -10.17 6.62 -14.45
CA ALA A 32 -9.56 6.57 -15.78
C ALA A 32 -10.00 7.75 -16.65
N GLY A 33 -9.04 8.58 -17.09
CA GLY A 33 -9.29 9.80 -17.86
C GLY A 33 -10.13 10.88 -17.16
N ASN A 34 -10.44 10.73 -15.87
CA ASN A 34 -11.37 11.61 -15.15
C ASN A 34 -10.64 12.46 -14.11
N ALA A 35 -10.16 13.64 -14.52
CA ALA A 35 -9.40 14.53 -13.64
C ALA A 35 -10.25 15.09 -12.49
N ALA A 36 -11.55 15.31 -12.74
CA ALA A 36 -12.48 15.80 -11.74
C ALA A 36 -12.67 14.81 -10.57
N ALA A 37 -12.53 13.51 -10.82
CA ALA A 37 -12.52 12.49 -9.78
C ALA A 37 -11.10 12.24 -9.21
N ALA A 38 -10.07 12.20 -10.06
CA ALA A 38 -8.70 11.86 -9.66
C ALA A 38 -8.05 12.90 -8.75
N ILE A 39 -8.21 14.19 -9.04
CA ILE A 39 -7.61 15.27 -8.25
C ILE A 39 -8.09 15.25 -6.78
N PRO A 40 -9.41 15.30 -6.49
CA PRO A 40 -9.87 15.25 -5.10
C PRO A 40 -9.52 13.91 -4.44
N PHE A 41 -9.56 12.79 -5.18
CA PHE A 41 -9.15 11.49 -4.64
C PHE A 41 -7.68 11.50 -4.17
N VAL A 42 -6.77 12.08 -4.97
CA VAL A 42 -5.36 12.22 -4.59
C VAL A 42 -5.20 13.10 -3.36
N LEU A 43 -5.85 14.26 -3.33
CA LEU A 43 -5.69 15.21 -2.23
C LEU A 43 -6.19 14.65 -0.89
N TYR A 44 -7.33 13.95 -0.89
CA TYR A 44 -7.97 13.48 0.35
C TYR A 44 -7.64 12.03 0.69
N ALA A 45 -7.83 11.09 -0.24
CA ALA A 45 -7.66 9.67 0.06
C ALA A 45 -6.19 9.26 0.08
N VAL A 46 -5.39 9.73 -0.89
CA VAL A 46 -3.98 9.33 -1.02
C VAL A 46 -3.07 10.08 -0.05
N ILE A 47 -3.15 11.42 -0.02
CA ILE A 47 -2.24 12.21 0.82
C ILE A 47 -2.69 12.17 2.28
N ILE A 48 -3.92 12.58 2.59
CA ILE A 48 -4.37 12.72 3.98
C ILE A 48 -4.71 11.35 4.60
N GLY A 49 -5.51 10.54 3.90
CA GLY A 49 -5.97 9.24 4.38
C GLY A 49 -4.87 8.19 4.46
N ALA A 50 -4.41 7.72 3.31
CA ALA A 50 -3.49 6.59 3.20
C ALA A 50 -2.05 6.95 3.60
N GLY A 51 -1.47 7.97 2.96
CA GLY A 51 -0.07 8.32 3.18
C GLY A 51 0.27 8.76 4.61
N PHE A 52 -0.63 9.50 5.28
CA PHE A 52 -0.42 9.98 6.64
C PHE A 52 -1.25 9.23 7.67
N GLY A 53 -2.58 9.15 7.48
CA GLY A 53 -3.48 8.56 8.46
C GLY A 53 -3.16 7.10 8.76
N GLU A 54 -3.02 6.27 7.73
CA GLU A 54 -2.73 4.85 7.90
C GLU A 54 -1.36 4.64 8.56
N GLU A 55 -0.31 5.36 8.14
CA GLU A 55 1.01 5.19 8.74
C GLU A 55 1.05 5.67 10.20
N ILE A 56 0.35 6.75 10.56
CA ILE A 56 0.22 7.18 11.98
C ILE A 56 -0.43 6.08 12.81
N VAL A 57 -1.50 5.45 12.33
CA VAL A 57 -2.22 4.41 13.07
C VAL A 57 -1.39 3.13 13.14
N PHE A 58 -0.96 2.61 11.99
CA PHE A 58 -0.35 1.30 11.89
C PHE A 58 1.11 1.31 12.32
N ARG A 59 1.93 2.27 11.88
CA ARG A 59 3.39 2.30 12.14
C ARG A 59 3.76 3.26 13.26
N GLY A 60 2.96 4.27 13.55
CA GLY A 60 3.12 5.09 14.75
C GLY A 60 2.52 4.39 15.97
N PHE A 61 1.21 4.47 16.11
CA PHE A 61 0.48 4.07 17.31
C PHE A 61 0.55 2.57 17.60
N LEU A 62 0.16 1.70 16.66
CA LEU A 62 0.11 0.25 16.93
C LEU A 62 1.50 -0.33 17.18
N PHE A 63 2.52 0.08 16.44
CA PHE A 63 3.90 -0.35 16.69
C PHE A 63 4.40 0.08 18.06
N GLU A 64 4.11 1.31 18.50
CA GLU A 64 4.48 1.77 19.84
C GLU A 64 3.76 0.95 20.91
N ARG A 65 2.42 0.82 20.82
CA ARG A 65 1.63 0.09 21.82
C ARG A 65 2.01 -1.38 21.92
N LEU A 66 2.16 -2.04 20.77
CA LEU A 66 2.59 -3.43 20.75
C LEU A 66 4.06 -3.60 21.16
N GLY A 67 4.92 -2.60 20.88
CA GLY A 67 6.30 -2.57 21.36
C GLY A 67 6.38 -2.47 22.89
N THR A 68 5.50 -1.68 23.50
CA THR A 68 5.36 -1.59 24.96
C THR A 68 4.88 -2.91 25.57
N LEU A 69 3.98 -3.63 24.89
CA LEU A 69 3.42 -4.91 25.38
C LEU A 69 4.33 -6.13 25.14
N LEU A 70 4.96 -6.22 23.96
CA LEU A 70 5.72 -7.39 23.51
C LEU A 70 7.24 -7.21 23.66
N GLY A 71 7.69 -5.98 23.93
CA GLY A 71 9.09 -5.62 24.07
C GLY A 71 9.80 -5.32 22.75
N THR A 72 11.11 -5.12 22.82
CA THR A 72 11.95 -4.62 21.70
C THR A 72 12.81 -5.70 21.03
N SER A 73 12.66 -6.97 21.44
CA SER A 73 13.41 -8.08 20.88
C SER A 73 13.15 -8.27 19.39
N ARG A 74 14.09 -8.88 18.66
CA ARG A 74 13.91 -9.17 17.22
C ARG A 74 12.64 -9.99 16.96
N ARG A 75 12.32 -10.96 17.83
CA ARG A 75 11.10 -11.78 17.70
C ARG A 75 9.84 -10.95 17.92
N ALA A 76 9.84 -10.05 18.91
CA ALA A 76 8.74 -9.14 19.15
C ALA A 76 8.51 -8.21 17.95
N LYS A 77 9.57 -7.61 17.39
CA LYS A 77 9.46 -6.77 16.19
C LYS A 77 8.87 -7.54 15.00
N ILE A 78 9.30 -8.78 14.75
CA ILE A 78 8.72 -9.62 13.69
C ILE A 78 7.22 -9.87 13.95
N ALA A 79 6.85 -10.20 15.18
CA ALA A 79 5.45 -10.42 15.54
C ALA A 79 4.59 -9.15 15.33
N ILE A 80 5.11 -7.97 15.70
CA ILE A 80 4.44 -6.68 15.49
C ILE A 80 4.22 -6.41 14.00
N VAL A 81 5.25 -6.63 13.16
CA VAL A 81 5.15 -6.48 11.71
C VAL A 81 4.05 -7.38 11.14
N VAL A 82 4.05 -8.67 11.49
CA VAL A 82 3.04 -9.61 10.99
C VAL A 82 1.64 -9.23 11.47
N LEU A 83 1.47 -8.94 12.76
CA LEU A 83 0.18 -8.59 13.33
C LEU A 83 -0.41 -7.33 12.68
N THR A 84 0.39 -6.27 12.58
CA THR A 84 -0.05 -5.02 11.96
C THR A 84 -0.30 -5.17 10.47
N ALA A 85 0.44 -6.02 9.74
CA ALA A 85 0.15 -6.33 8.34
C ALA A 85 -1.19 -7.06 8.16
N VAL A 86 -1.53 -8.00 9.05
CA VAL A 86 -2.83 -8.69 9.04
C VAL A 86 -3.97 -7.71 9.31
N LEU A 87 -3.83 -6.84 10.31
CA LEU A 87 -4.82 -5.82 10.62
C LEU A 87 -4.99 -4.82 9.46
N PHE A 88 -3.87 -4.42 8.84
CA PHE A 88 -3.87 -3.53 7.69
C PHE A 88 -4.59 -4.16 6.49
N ALA A 89 -4.30 -5.42 6.18
CA ALA A 89 -4.99 -6.18 5.15
C ALA A 89 -6.50 -6.29 5.41
N ASN A 90 -6.89 -6.56 6.67
CA ASN A 90 -8.30 -6.65 7.05
C ASN A 90 -9.06 -5.33 6.84
N ALA A 91 -8.41 -4.19 7.07
CA ALA A 91 -8.99 -2.87 6.83
C ALA A 91 -9.27 -2.57 5.34
N HIS A 92 -8.78 -3.40 4.42
CA HIS A 92 -8.86 -3.18 2.97
C HIS A 92 -9.92 -4.03 2.25
N TRP A 93 -10.83 -4.69 2.98
CA TRP A 93 -11.88 -5.52 2.38
C TRP A 93 -12.84 -4.77 1.45
N ASN A 94 -13.00 -3.45 1.64
CA ASN A 94 -13.79 -2.60 0.75
C ASN A 94 -13.21 -2.48 -0.68
N GLN A 95 -11.95 -2.89 -0.87
CA GLN A 95 -11.26 -2.94 -2.17
C GLN A 95 -11.27 -4.36 -2.79
N GLY A 96 -12.05 -5.28 -2.20
CA GLY A 96 -12.11 -6.69 -2.61
C GLY A 96 -10.85 -7.48 -2.26
N LEU A 97 -10.84 -8.75 -2.66
CA LEU A 97 -9.70 -9.65 -2.43
C LEU A 97 -8.36 -9.08 -2.95
N PRO A 98 -8.27 -8.50 -4.16
CA PRO A 98 -7.01 -7.92 -4.63
C PRO A 98 -6.50 -6.78 -3.74
N GLY A 99 -7.41 -5.99 -3.16
CA GLY A 99 -7.03 -4.93 -2.22
C GLY A 99 -6.46 -5.49 -0.91
N VAL A 100 -7.07 -6.53 -0.35
CA VAL A 100 -6.59 -7.23 0.85
C VAL A 100 -5.23 -7.86 0.62
N GLU A 101 -5.03 -8.53 -0.52
CA GLU A 101 -3.76 -9.15 -0.89
C GLU A 101 -2.65 -8.12 -1.04
N GLN A 102 -2.92 -7.04 -1.77
CA GLN A 102 -1.97 -5.93 -1.93
C GLN A 102 -1.63 -5.32 -0.57
N ALA A 103 -2.63 -5.07 0.27
CA ALA A 103 -2.46 -4.53 1.60
C ALA A 103 -1.68 -5.48 2.51
N ALA A 104 -1.84 -6.80 2.41
CA ALA A 104 -1.04 -7.75 3.17
C ALA A 104 0.45 -7.66 2.80
N VAL A 105 0.77 -7.66 1.50
CA VAL A 105 2.14 -7.56 1.01
C VAL A 105 2.77 -6.22 1.40
N MET A 106 2.08 -5.11 1.12
CA MET A 106 2.58 -3.77 1.46
C MET A 106 2.61 -3.54 2.98
N GLY A 107 1.70 -4.18 3.70
CA GLY A 107 1.65 -4.25 5.16
C GLY A 107 2.97 -4.73 5.75
N LEU A 108 3.47 -5.85 5.22
CA LEU A 108 4.76 -6.43 5.60
C LEU A 108 5.94 -5.56 5.15
N VAL A 109 5.90 -4.99 3.94
CA VAL A 109 6.98 -4.12 3.43
C VAL A 109 7.12 -2.87 4.28
N PHE A 110 6.04 -2.10 4.48
CA PHE A 110 6.06 -0.86 5.24
C PHE A 110 6.29 -1.11 6.74
N GLY A 111 5.69 -2.16 7.29
CA GLY A 111 5.96 -2.58 8.67
C GLY A 111 7.43 -2.96 8.87
N GLY A 112 8.00 -3.72 7.93
CA GLY A 112 9.41 -4.11 7.94
C GLY A 112 10.35 -2.91 7.80
N MET A 113 10.05 -1.98 6.88
CA MET A 113 10.77 -0.72 6.74
C MET A 113 10.81 0.03 8.07
N TYR A 114 9.65 0.26 8.70
CA TYR A 114 9.58 0.96 9.98
C TYR A 114 10.31 0.21 11.10
N ALA A 115 10.18 -1.12 11.18
CA ALA A 115 10.86 -1.92 12.20
C ALA A 115 12.40 -1.84 12.13
N LEU A 116 12.94 -1.62 10.92
CA LEU A 116 14.36 -1.50 10.63
C LEU A 116 14.88 -0.07 10.81
N THR A 117 14.11 0.94 10.38
CA THR A 117 14.58 2.34 10.37
C THR A 117 14.13 3.12 11.59
N GLY A 118 12.95 2.84 12.13
CA GLY A 118 12.26 3.70 13.11
C GLY A 118 11.73 5.01 12.51
N GLU A 119 11.86 5.21 11.20
CA GLU A 119 11.62 6.48 10.52
C GLU A 119 10.24 6.51 9.85
N LEU A 120 9.25 7.08 10.54
CA LEU A 120 7.86 7.10 10.08
C LEU A 120 7.68 7.92 8.80
N VAL A 121 8.35 9.07 8.70
CA VAL A 121 8.23 9.98 7.55
C VAL A 121 8.69 9.31 6.25
N ILE A 122 9.73 8.47 6.31
CA ILE A 122 10.22 7.73 5.13
C ILE A 122 9.15 6.75 4.64
N VAL A 123 8.45 6.08 5.56
CA VAL A 123 7.36 5.15 5.21
C VAL A 123 6.18 5.92 4.63
N MET A 124 5.77 7.04 5.25
CA MET A 124 4.69 7.91 4.75
C MET A 124 4.95 8.38 3.32
N VAL A 125 6.14 8.92 3.04
CA VAL A 125 6.52 9.39 1.69
C VAL A 125 6.60 8.23 0.69
N THR A 126 6.98 7.03 1.14
CA THR A 126 7.02 5.83 0.29
C THR A 126 5.60 5.34 -0.04
N HIS A 127 4.71 5.30 0.96
CA HIS A 127 3.32 4.92 0.79
C HIS A 127 2.58 5.91 -0.12
N ALA A 128 2.67 7.22 0.14
CA ALA A 128 2.07 8.22 -0.71
C ALA A 128 2.55 8.12 -2.17
N ALA A 129 3.84 7.84 -2.40
CA ALA A 129 4.37 7.65 -3.75
C ALA A 129 3.86 6.36 -4.42
N PHE A 130 3.64 5.29 -3.65
CA PHE A 130 3.02 4.05 -4.14
C PHE A 130 1.59 4.30 -4.63
N ASP A 131 0.80 5.02 -3.85
CA ASP A 131 -0.59 5.34 -4.17
C ASP A 131 -0.71 6.34 -5.32
N LEU A 132 0.14 7.37 -5.36
CA LEU A 132 0.20 8.30 -6.49
C LEU A 132 0.52 7.58 -7.80
N MET A 133 1.44 6.61 -7.77
CA MET A 133 1.71 5.77 -8.95
C MET A 133 0.49 4.89 -9.28
N ALA A 134 -0.24 4.37 -8.29
CA ALA A 134 -1.47 3.61 -8.54
C ALA A 134 -2.51 4.45 -9.28
N VAL A 135 -2.77 5.67 -8.80
CA VAL A 135 -3.69 6.61 -9.44
C VAL A 135 -3.19 6.99 -10.84
N ALA A 136 -1.90 7.24 -11.03
CA ALA A 136 -1.34 7.57 -12.35
C ALA A 136 -1.56 6.44 -13.37
N LEU A 137 -1.38 5.18 -12.96
CA LEU A 137 -1.64 4.02 -13.83
C LEU A 137 -3.12 3.89 -14.20
N ILE A 138 -4.02 4.08 -13.23
CA ILE A 138 -5.47 4.03 -13.46
C ILE A 138 -5.90 5.18 -14.36
N TYR A 139 -5.52 6.42 -14.01
CA TYR A 139 -5.87 7.64 -14.75
C TYR A 139 -5.42 7.57 -16.20
N GLY A 140 -4.19 7.11 -16.45
CA GLY A 140 -3.64 6.93 -17.80
C GLY A 140 -4.15 5.69 -18.54
N ASN A 141 -5.04 4.90 -17.92
CA ASN A 141 -5.51 3.61 -18.45
C ASN A 141 -4.36 2.65 -18.83
N LEU A 142 -3.28 2.67 -18.03
CA LEU A 142 -2.06 1.89 -18.27
C LEU A 142 -2.03 0.57 -17.52
N GLU A 143 -2.99 0.33 -16.63
CA GLU A 143 -3.02 -0.83 -15.74
C GLU A 143 -2.90 -2.18 -16.46
N SER A 144 -3.71 -2.40 -17.49
CA SER A 144 -3.69 -3.66 -18.25
C SER A 144 -2.36 -3.87 -18.96
N ARG A 145 -1.78 -2.80 -19.53
CA ARG A 145 -0.47 -2.85 -20.19
C ARG A 145 0.64 -3.24 -19.22
N VAL A 146 0.61 -2.70 -18.00
CA VAL A 146 1.61 -3.01 -16.97
C VAL A 146 1.40 -4.40 -16.39
N ALA A 147 0.15 -4.83 -16.14
CA ALA A 147 -0.16 -6.17 -15.65
C ALA A 147 0.35 -7.26 -16.59
N HIS A 148 0.22 -7.04 -17.90
CA HIS A 148 0.65 -8.00 -18.91
C HIS A 148 2.10 -7.84 -19.37
N LEU A 149 2.93 -7.09 -18.63
CA LEU A 149 4.33 -6.86 -19.02
C LEU A 149 5.13 -8.17 -19.06
N PHE A 150 4.84 -9.08 -18.13
CA PHE A 150 5.53 -10.37 -17.99
C PHE A 150 4.59 -11.59 -18.09
N PHE A 151 3.28 -11.39 -17.95
CA PHE A 151 2.26 -12.44 -17.95
C PHE A 151 1.24 -12.15 -19.05
N ARG A 152 0.72 -13.17 -19.74
CA ARG A 152 -0.25 -13.00 -20.83
C ARG A 152 -1.65 -13.37 -20.38
#